data_AF-A0A382LLH9-F1
#
_entry.id   AF-A0A382LLH9-F1
#
_cell.length_a   1.000
_cell.length_b   1.000
_cell.length_c   1.000
_cell.angle_alpha   90.00
_cell.angle_beta   90.00
_cell.angle_gamma   90.00
#
_symmetry.space_group_name_H-M   'P 1'
#
loop_
_entity.id
_entity.type
_entity.pdbx_description
1 polymer ?
#
loop_
_entity_poly.entity_id
_entity_poly.type
_entity_poly.pdbx_seq_one_letter_code
_entity_poly.pdbx_strand_id
1 'polypeptide(L)'
;MNNISRDKGIGSWFGMAVGDAMGRSAKGLKPAAIRQIFGTMDDFKDVRTIMGKGIKNYRMKGLYGAPTQCALAVCSALLNNKKQFLKGSVKNFQELAKAGPEGYFGV
;
A
#
# COMPACT_ATOMS: atom_id res chain seq x y z
N MET A 1 -3.80 28.69 -5.72
CA MET A 1 -4.28 27.30 -5.91
C MET A 1 -5.69 27.24 -5.36
N ASN A 2 -6.67 26.80 -6.17
CA ASN A 2 -8.07 26.72 -5.75
C ASN A 2 -8.22 25.60 -4.68
N ASN A 3 -8.84 25.86 -3.53
CA ASN A 3 -8.87 24.94 -2.38
C ASN A 3 -9.41 23.54 -2.77
N ILE A 4 -10.41 23.51 -3.66
CA ILE A 4 -11.00 22.26 -4.20
C ILE A 4 -9.96 21.37 -4.91
N SER A 5 -8.99 21.96 -5.62
CA SER A 5 -7.96 21.19 -6.34
C SER A 5 -6.94 20.59 -5.37
N ARG A 6 -6.60 21.34 -4.31
CA ARG A 6 -5.74 20.84 -3.23
C ARG A 6 -6.41 19.70 -2.47
N ASP A 7 -7.68 19.86 -2.10
CA ASP A 7 -8.42 18.85 -1.34
C ASP A 7 -8.59 17.56 -2.13
N LYS A 8 -8.85 17.65 -3.44
CA LYS A 8 -8.86 16.50 -4.34
C LYS A 8 -7.50 15.81 -4.41
N GLY A 9 -6.42 16.58 -4.54
CA GLY A 9 -5.05 16.04 -4.55
C GLY A 9 -4.73 15.27 -3.27
N ILE A 10 -4.97 15.89 -2.11
CA ILE A 10 -4.78 15.26 -0.79
C ILE A 10 -5.67 14.01 -0.67
N GLY A 11 -6.95 14.13 -0.98
CA GLY A 11 -7.92 13.05 -0.91
C GLY A 11 -7.56 11.84 -1.78
N SER A 12 -7.02 12.05 -2.98
CA SER A 12 -6.56 10.96 -3.84
C SER A 12 -5.39 10.18 -3.25
N TRP A 13 -4.39 10.87 -2.68
CA TRP A 13 -3.24 10.22 -2.05
C TRP A 13 -3.62 9.49 -0.76
N PHE A 14 -4.44 10.13 0.08
CA PHE A 14 -4.94 9.51 1.31
C PHE A 14 -5.85 8.31 0.99
N GLY A 15 -6.77 8.44 0.03
CA GLY A 15 -7.66 7.36 -0.37
C GLY A 15 -6.91 6.14 -0.88
N MET A 16 -5.83 6.34 -1.65
CA MET A 16 -4.95 5.25 -2.08
C MET A 16 -4.27 4.58 -0.87
N ALA A 17 -3.64 5.36 0.01
CA ALA A 17 -2.91 4.81 1.16
C ALA A 17 -3.84 4.07 2.15
N VAL A 18 -5.01 4.63 2.43
CA VAL A 18 -6.05 4.03 3.29
C VAL A 18 -6.60 2.77 2.64
N GLY A 19 -6.97 2.83 1.36
CA GLY A 19 -7.51 1.68 0.63
C GLY A 19 -6.52 0.51 0.54
N ASP A 20 -5.25 0.81 0.26
CA ASP A 20 -4.16 -0.18 0.24
C ASP A 20 -3.97 -0.81 1.63
N ALA A 21 -3.86 0.00 2.69
CA ALA A 21 -3.70 -0.50 4.06
C ALA A 21 -4.90 -1.33 4.56
N MET A 22 -6.14 -0.92 4.26
CA MET A 22 -7.35 -1.67 4.63
C MET A 22 -7.43 -3.00 3.86
N GLY A 23 -7.28 -2.94 2.53
CA GLY A 23 -7.35 -4.11 1.64
C GLY A 23 -6.25 -5.14 1.90
N ARG A 24 -5.12 -4.70 2.46
CA ARG A 24 -3.98 -5.56 2.80
C ARG A 24 -4.37 -6.72 3.69
N SER A 25 -5.27 -6.53 4.65
CA SER A 25 -5.72 -7.59 5.56
C SER A 25 -6.51 -8.71 4.84
N ALA A 26 -7.22 -8.36 3.76
CA ALA A 26 -8.03 -9.27 2.96
C ALA A 26 -7.33 -9.85 1.71
N LYS A 27 -6.15 -9.32 1.34
CA LYS A 27 -5.40 -9.74 0.14
C LYS A 27 -5.13 -11.26 0.15
N GLY A 28 -5.72 -11.97 -0.82
CA GLY A 28 -5.59 -13.43 -1.00
C GLY A 28 -6.75 -14.25 -0.42
N LEU A 29 -7.71 -13.63 0.25
CA LEU A 29 -8.89 -14.31 0.80
C LEU A 29 -10.08 -14.23 -0.18
N LYS A 30 -10.91 -15.28 -0.21
CA LYS A 30 -12.17 -15.27 -0.96
C LYS A 30 -13.19 -14.33 -0.27
N PRO A 31 -14.11 -13.69 -1.01
CA PRO A 31 -15.12 -12.81 -0.41
C PRO A 31 -15.93 -13.42 0.74
N ALA A 32 -16.29 -14.71 0.66
CA ALA A 32 -16.99 -15.41 1.74
C ALA A 32 -16.14 -15.51 3.02
N ALA A 33 -14.84 -15.80 2.89
CA ALA A 33 -13.91 -15.86 4.02
C ALA A 33 -13.68 -14.49 4.64
N ILE A 34 -13.60 -13.43 3.83
CA ILE A 34 -13.51 -12.04 4.32
C ILE A 34 -14.72 -11.73 5.21
N ARG A 35 -15.94 -12.04 4.76
CA ARG A 35 -17.16 -11.82 5.55
C ARG A 35 -17.20 -12.67 6.82
N GLN A 36 -16.78 -13.92 6.75
CA GLN A 36 -16.76 -14.81 7.92
C GLN A 36 -15.74 -14.36 8.98
N ILE A 37 -14.57 -13.89 8.55
CA ILE A 37 -13.46 -13.54 9.43
C ILE A 37 -13.60 -12.12 9.97
N PHE A 38 -13.92 -11.16 9.11
CA PHE A 38 -13.92 -9.74 9.44
C PHE A 38 -15.32 -9.13 9.58
N GLY A 39 -16.36 -9.83 9.13
CA GLY A 39 -17.70 -9.27 8.95
C GLY A 39 -17.68 -8.20 7.86
N THR A 40 -17.51 -6.96 8.29
CA THR A 40 -17.44 -5.78 7.44
C THR A 40 -16.01 -5.20 7.44
N MET A 41 -15.57 -4.72 6.28
CA MET A 41 -14.28 -4.04 6.10
C MET A 41 -14.40 -2.54 6.39
N ASP A 42 -14.63 -2.18 7.64
CA ASP A 42 -14.89 -0.83 8.15
C ASP A 42 -13.70 -0.17 8.90
N ASP A 43 -12.68 -0.96 9.24
CA ASP A 43 -11.45 -0.48 9.90
C ASP A 43 -10.27 -1.33 9.41
N PHE A 44 -9.04 -0.88 9.71
CA PHE A 44 -7.84 -1.68 9.54
C PHE A 44 -7.92 -2.93 10.44
N LYS A 45 -7.93 -4.11 9.81
CA LYS A 45 -8.07 -5.37 10.54
C LYS A 45 -6.71 -5.93 10.95
N ASP A 46 -6.62 -6.43 12.18
CA ASP A 46 -5.46 -7.17 12.66
C ASP A 46 -5.56 -8.62 12.21
N VAL A 47 -4.47 -9.13 11.62
CA VAL A 47 -4.41 -10.48 11.04
C VAL A 47 -3.71 -11.49 11.93
N ARG A 48 -3.15 -11.09 13.09
CA ARG A 48 -2.39 -11.99 13.98
C ARG A 48 -3.17 -13.23 14.39
N THR A 49 -4.46 -13.06 14.70
CA THR A 49 -5.35 -14.13 15.16
C THR A 49 -5.77 -15.13 14.08
N ILE A 50 -5.49 -14.82 12.81
CA ILE A 50 -5.90 -15.61 11.64
C ILE A 50 -4.72 -16.01 10.74
N MET A 51 -3.49 -15.79 11.21
CA MET A 51 -2.28 -16.31 10.58
C MET A 51 -2.42 -17.82 10.34
N GLY A 52 -2.06 -18.29 9.14
CA GLY A 52 -2.23 -19.69 8.75
C GLY A 52 -3.61 -20.05 8.17
N LYS A 53 -4.64 -19.20 8.34
CA LYS A 53 -5.99 -19.39 7.74
C LYS A 53 -6.11 -18.69 6.38
N GLY A 54 -5.11 -18.86 5.52
CA GLY A 54 -5.01 -18.20 4.19
C GLY A 54 -4.13 -16.95 4.16
N ILE A 55 -3.72 -16.42 5.32
CA ILE A 55 -2.71 -15.37 5.43
C ILE A 55 -1.36 -16.00 5.80
N LYS A 56 -0.43 -15.97 4.84
CA LYS A 56 0.90 -16.62 4.97
C LYS A 56 1.92 -15.76 5.72
N ASN A 57 1.90 -14.45 5.50
CA ASN A 57 2.87 -13.51 6.06
C ASN A 57 2.16 -12.49 6.94
N TYR A 58 2.78 -12.14 8.07
CA TYR A 58 2.28 -11.10 8.95
C TYR A 58 2.19 -9.76 8.22
N ARG A 59 1.10 -9.03 8.47
CA ARG A 59 0.83 -7.70 7.92
C ARG A 59 0.44 -6.80 9.08
N MET A 60 1.21 -5.75 9.32
CA MET A 60 0.91 -4.79 10.39
C MET A 60 -0.40 -4.04 10.09
N LYS A 61 -1.29 -3.96 11.09
CA LYS A 61 -2.54 -3.20 11.01
C LYS A 61 -2.23 -1.74 10.65
N GLY A 62 -2.90 -1.21 9.62
CA GLY A 62 -2.76 0.18 9.19
C GLY A 62 -1.52 0.48 8.33
N LEU A 63 -0.61 -0.48 8.14
CA LEU A 63 0.55 -0.29 7.27
C LEU A 63 0.17 -0.52 5.80
N TYR A 64 0.40 0.50 4.97
CA TYR A 64 0.21 0.41 3.53
C TYR A 64 1.23 -0.52 2.86
N GLY A 65 0.92 -1.00 1.66
CA GLY A 65 1.70 -1.99 0.94
C GLY A 65 2.51 -1.48 -0.24
N ALA A 66 2.88 -2.44 -1.08
CA ALA A 66 3.62 -2.20 -2.31
C ALA A 66 2.98 -1.12 -3.22
N PRO A 67 1.64 -1.07 -3.43
CA PRO A 67 1.04 -0.03 -4.26
C PRO A 67 1.35 1.40 -3.78
N THR A 68 1.13 1.68 -2.50
CA THR A 68 1.41 3.00 -1.92
C THR A 68 2.90 3.31 -1.92
N GLN A 69 3.74 2.32 -1.60
CA GLN A 69 5.20 2.50 -1.62
C GLN A 69 5.74 2.80 -3.01
N CYS A 70 5.23 2.11 -4.04
CA CYS A 70 5.62 2.37 -5.41
C CYS A 70 5.22 3.77 -5.86
N ALA A 71 4.00 4.18 -5.53
CA ALA A 71 3.54 5.53 -5.83
C ALA A 71 4.41 6.61 -5.14
N LEU A 72 4.73 6.41 -3.86
CA LEU A 72 5.64 7.30 -3.12
C LEU A 72 7.05 7.31 -3.69
N ALA A 73 7.59 6.16 -4.11
CA ALA A 73 8.91 6.06 -4.72
C ALA A 73 9.01 6.88 -6.02
N VAL A 74 7.97 6.84 -6.86
CA VAL A 74 7.89 7.68 -8.06
C VAL A 74 7.76 9.16 -7.70
N CYS A 75 6.93 9.50 -6.72
CA CYS A 75 6.75 10.89 -6.28
C CYS A 75 8.02 11.49 -5.68
N SER A 76 8.77 10.74 -4.88
CA SER A 76 10.07 11.17 -4.35
C SER A 76 11.04 11.49 -5.48
N ALA A 77 11.07 10.70 -6.55
CA ALA A 77 11.90 10.98 -7.73
C ALA A 77 11.44 12.23 -8.48
N LEU A 78 10.12 12.42 -8.64
CA LEU A 78 9.53 13.60 -9.27
C LEU A 78 9.83 14.89 -8.50
N LEU A 79 9.70 14.86 -7.16
CA LEU A 79 9.97 15.99 -6.28
C LEU A 79 11.46 16.35 -6.25
N ASN A 80 12.35 15.35 -6.33
CA ASN A 80 13.79 15.58 -6.34
C ASN A 80 14.28 16.14 -7.69
N ASN A 81 13.92 15.49 -8.81
CA ASN A 81 14.30 15.96 -10.15
C ASN A 81 13.28 15.52 -11.20
N LYS A 82 12.38 16.44 -11.55
CA LYS A 82 11.33 16.22 -12.55
C LYS A 82 11.88 15.78 -13.93
N LYS A 83 13.05 16.24 -14.36
CA LYS A 83 13.62 15.88 -15.68
C LYS A 83 14.20 14.47 -15.69
N GLN A 84 14.75 14.02 -14.57
CA GLN A 84 15.40 12.71 -14.44
C GLN A 84 14.56 11.72 -13.61
N PHE A 85 13.27 12.00 -13.42
CA PHE A 85 12.42 11.23 -12.51
C PHE A 85 12.35 9.75 -12.88
N LEU A 86 12.39 9.38 -14.16
CA LEU A 86 12.41 7.97 -14.58
C LEU A 86 13.62 7.22 -14.00
N LYS A 87 14.82 7.78 -14.14
CA LYS A 87 16.05 7.20 -13.58
C LYS A 87 16.01 7.17 -12.05
N GLY A 88 15.46 8.22 -11.43
CA GLY A 88 15.24 8.28 -9.99
C GLY A 88 14.26 7.21 -9.50
N SER A 89 13.13 7.01 -10.18
CA SER A 89 12.11 6.02 -9.85
C SER A 89 12.67 4.60 -9.94
N VAL A 90 13.44 4.29 -10.99
CA VAL A 90 14.11 2.98 -11.13
C VAL A 90 15.03 2.72 -9.94
N LYS A 91 15.87 3.69 -9.56
CA LYS A 91 16.73 3.57 -8.38
C LYS A 91 15.91 3.37 -7.11
N ASN A 92 14.85 4.15 -6.91
CA ASN A 92 13.99 4.03 -5.75
C ASN A 92 13.31 2.66 -5.68
N PHE A 93 12.88 2.09 -6.80
CA PHE A 93 12.33 0.73 -6.85
C PHE A 93 13.37 -0.34 -6.56
N GLN A 94 14.60 -0.20 -7.05
CA GLN A 94 15.69 -1.13 -6.74
C GLN A 94 16.00 -1.15 -5.24
N GLU A 95 15.99 0.01 -4.57
CA GLU A 95 16.18 0.10 -3.12
C GLU A 95 14.96 -0.45 -2.36
N LEU A 96 13.75 -0.15 -2.82
CA LEU A 96 12.52 -0.69 -2.26
C LEU A 96 12.45 -2.23 -2.39
N ALA A 97 12.99 -2.82 -3.44
CA ALA A 97 13.07 -4.26 -3.61
C ALA A 97 14.02 -4.93 -2.60
N LYS A 98 15.07 -4.24 -2.17
CA LYS A 98 16.03 -4.75 -1.17
C LYS A 98 15.52 -4.64 0.27
N ALA A 99 14.80 -3.57 0.59
CA ALA A 99 14.47 -3.18 1.97
C ALA A 99 12.96 -3.00 2.25
N GLY A 100 12.10 -3.26 1.26
CA GLY A 100 10.66 -3.03 1.37
C GLY A 100 9.96 -4.03 2.30
N PRO A 101 8.90 -3.61 3.02
CA PRO A 101 8.19 -4.42 4.01
C PRO A 101 7.38 -5.59 3.42
N GLU A 102 7.34 -5.75 2.10
CA GLU A 102 6.81 -6.98 1.49
C GLU A 102 7.89 -8.04 1.21
N GLY A 103 9.19 -7.71 1.21
CA GLY A 103 10.26 -8.66 0.86
C GLY A 103 10.07 -9.34 -0.52
N TYR A 104 9.15 -8.85 -1.34
CA TYR A 104 8.57 -9.53 -2.50
C TYR A 104 8.05 -8.49 -3.51
N PHE A 105 8.94 -7.73 -4.13
CA PHE A 105 8.71 -7.45 -5.56
C PHE A 105 9.24 -8.69 -6.27
N GLY A 106 8.36 -9.69 -6.42
CA GLY A 106 8.72 -11.07 -6.75
C GLY A 106 9.90 -11.19 -7.71
N VAL A 107 10.86 -12.01 -7.29
CA VAL A 107 11.62 -12.84 -8.24
C VAL A 107 10.73 -14.05 -8.56
#